data_AF-A0A4R4VN88-F1
#
_entry.id   AF-A0A4R4VN88-F1
#
_cell.length_a   1.000
_cell.length_b   1.000
_cell.length_c   1.000
_cell.angle_alpha   90.00
_cell.angle_beta   90.00
_cell.angle_gamma   90.00
#
_symmetry.space_group_name_H-M   'P 1'
#
loop_
_entity.id
_entity.type
_entity.pdbx_description
1 polymer ?
#
loop_
_entity_poly.entity_id
_entity_poly.type
_entity_poly.pdbx_seq_one_letter_code
_entity_poly.pdbx_strand_id
1 'polypeptide(L)'
;MHCQQGRQPGFAHRFQQRCFRNFDLRRHTYEQVKAACGLAAQPAQHVMKKVCDAYRTLHANLAAGNLGKPGSARRVKAESKPISFRPGAAQPYDDRCLSWQHGDRTVSIWTVAGRLRGIAFTGSARQLALLAAHRKGESDLVWRDGMWFLHATVDVPDIAATAPHGFRGVDLGIADIATTSDAARYSGKRLNAVRPAIVSCAAACRPSGPDRPSGC
;
A
#
# COMPACT_ATOMS: atom_id res chain seq x y z
N MET A 1 10.23 -0.62 -15.73
CA MET A 1 9.53 -1.26 -14.60
C MET A 1 8.11 -1.71 -14.96
N HIS A 2 7.90 -2.25 -16.16
CA HIS A 2 6.57 -2.61 -16.67
C HIS A 2 6.09 -4.01 -16.23
N CYS A 3 6.86 -4.77 -15.43
CA CYS A 3 6.59 -6.20 -15.23
C CYS A 3 6.41 -6.60 -13.75
N GLN A 4 5.88 -5.71 -12.91
CA GLN A 4 5.09 -6.11 -11.72
C GLN A 4 3.60 -6.30 -12.08
N GLN A 5 3.28 -6.31 -13.38
CA GLN A 5 1.94 -6.36 -13.94
C GLN A 5 1.23 -7.67 -13.65
N GLY A 6 0.53 -7.72 -12.52
CA GLY A 6 -0.89 -8.08 -12.31
C GLY A 6 -1.52 -9.34 -12.92
N ARG A 7 -0.86 -10.07 -13.82
CA ARG A 7 -1.30 -11.35 -14.34
C ARG A 7 -0.26 -12.38 -13.90
N GLN A 8 -0.58 -13.09 -12.83
CA GLN A 8 0.23 -14.19 -12.34
C GLN A 8 -0.26 -15.47 -13.04
N PRO A 9 0.34 -15.89 -14.18
CA PRO A 9 -0.01 -17.17 -14.81
C PRO A 9 0.25 -18.31 -13.81
N GLY A 10 -0.76 -19.16 -13.60
CA GLY A 10 -0.69 -20.33 -12.70
C GLY A 10 -1.67 -20.31 -11.52
N PHE A 11 -2.06 -19.13 -11.00
CA PHE A 11 -2.95 -19.08 -9.83
C PHE A 11 -4.42 -19.32 -10.16
N ALA A 12 -4.86 -19.00 -11.39
CA ALA A 12 -6.25 -19.23 -11.84
C ALA A 12 -6.61 -20.73 -11.88
N HIS A 13 -5.68 -21.59 -12.31
CA HIS A 13 -5.87 -23.04 -12.29
C HIS A 13 -5.92 -23.59 -10.86
N ARG A 14 -5.16 -23.04 -9.92
CA ARG A 14 -5.10 -23.55 -8.53
C ARG A 14 -6.25 -23.07 -7.66
N PHE A 15 -6.89 -21.96 -8.02
CA PHE A 15 -8.18 -21.56 -7.46
C PHE A 15 -9.24 -22.68 -7.63
N GLN A 16 -9.27 -23.36 -8.78
CA GLN A 16 -10.19 -24.49 -9.02
C GLN A 16 -9.91 -25.70 -8.12
N GLN A 17 -8.65 -25.89 -7.70
CA GLN A 17 -8.24 -27.00 -6.82
C GLN A 17 -8.34 -26.67 -5.33
N ARG A 18 -8.74 -25.44 -4.97
CA ARG A 18 -8.89 -24.95 -3.59
C ARG A 18 -7.63 -25.12 -2.71
N CYS A 19 -6.44 -25.14 -3.31
CA CYS A 19 -5.18 -25.18 -2.59
C CYS A 19 -4.74 -23.75 -2.24
N PHE A 20 -4.79 -23.39 -0.95
CA PHE A 20 -4.43 -22.03 -0.49
C PHE A 20 -3.33 -22.02 0.59
N ARG A 21 -2.84 -23.19 1.01
CA ARG A 21 -1.74 -23.31 1.97
C ARG A 21 -0.41 -22.99 1.29
N ASN A 22 0.46 -22.27 2.01
CA ASN A 22 1.71 -21.75 1.46
C ASN A 22 2.63 -22.84 0.89
N PHE A 23 2.75 -23.97 1.57
CA PHE A 23 3.59 -25.09 1.15
C PHE A 23 3.09 -25.71 -0.17
N ASP A 24 1.80 -26.04 -0.24
CA ASP A 24 1.17 -26.65 -1.41
C ASP A 24 1.24 -25.72 -2.62
N LEU A 25 0.99 -24.43 -2.40
CA LEU A 25 1.06 -23.43 -3.46
C LEU A 25 2.49 -23.30 -4.00
N ARG A 26 3.49 -23.25 -3.11
CA ARG A 26 4.91 -23.15 -3.48
C ARG A 26 5.37 -24.33 -4.33
N ARG A 27 5.06 -25.57 -3.92
CA ARG A 27 5.45 -26.78 -4.65
C ARG A 27 4.96 -26.79 -6.10
N HIS A 28 3.84 -26.14 -6.37
CA HIS A 28 3.17 -26.19 -7.67
C HIS A 28 3.31 -24.93 -8.54
N THR A 29 3.57 -23.76 -7.94
CA THR A 29 3.61 -22.48 -8.66
C THR A 29 5.00 -21.88 -8.75
N TYR A 30 5.99 -22.40 -8.01
CA TYR A 30 7.33 -21.82 -7.96
C TYR A 30 8.02 -21.76 -9.31
N GLU A 31 8.08 -22.87 -10.05
CA GLU A 31 8.74 -22.89 -11.37
C GLU A 31 8.01 -22.01 -12.40
N GLN A 32 6.68 -21.97 -12.34
CA GLN A 32 5.88 -21.12 -13.24
C GLN A 32 6.09 -19.63 -12.96
N VAL A 33 6.12 -19.22 -11.69
CA VAL A 33 6.37 -17.82 -11.30
C VAL A 33 7.81 -17.42 -11.62
N LYS A 34 8.77 -18.32 -11.41
CA LYS A 34 10.18 -18.09 -11.75
C LYS A 34 10.36 -17.90 -13.26
N ALA A 35 9.75 -18.77 -14.07
CA ALA A 35 9.80 -18.70 -15.54
C ALA A 35 9.06 -17.47 -16.10
N ALA A 36 7.88 -17.15 -15.56
CA ALA A 36 7.05 -16.06 -16.08
C ALA A 36 7.52 -14.67 -15.64
N CYS A 37 8.10 -14.54 -14.44
CA CYS A 37 8.43 -13.24 -13.86
C CYS A 37 9.93 -12.96 -13.75
N GLY A 38 10.81 -13.92 -14.06
CA GLY A 38 12.27 -13.75 -13.93
C GLY A 38 12.73 -13.42 -12.50
N LEU A 39 11.87 -13.68 -11.50
CA LEU A 39 12.11 -13.29 -10.13
C LEU A 39 13.19 -14.17 -9.50
N ALA A 40 14.07 -13.54 -8.73
CA ALA A 40 14.89 -14.27 -7.77
C ALA A 40 14.00 -15.02 -6.76
N ALA A 41 14.54 -16.09 -6.18
CA ALA A 41 13.79 -17.02 -5.33
C ALA A 41 13.00 -16.33 -4.21
N GLN A 42 13.55 -15.28 -3.61
CA GLN A 42 12.94 -14.57 -2.47
C GLN A 42 11.71 -13.73 -2.91
N PRO A 43 11.80 -12.80 -3.88
CA PRO A 43 10.61 -12.12 -4.41
C PRO A 43 9.48 -13.06 -4.87
N ALA A 44 9.81 -14.18 -5.52
CA ALA A 44 8.81 -15.17 -5.96
C ALA A 44 8.06 -15.79 -4.75
N GLN A 45 8.79 -16.16 -3.70
CA GLN A 45 8.21 -16.68 -2.46
C GLN A 45 7.29 -15.69 -1.76
N HIS A 46 7.66 -14.41 -1.81
CA HIS A 46 6.91 -13.31 -1.21
C HIS A 46 5.58 -13.04 -1.93
N VAL A 47 5.59 -13.06 -3.26
CA VAL A 47 4.38 -13.01 -4.09
C VAL A 47 3.43 -14.16 -3.74
N MET A 48 3.94 -15.40 -3.63
CA MET A 48 3.11 -16.56 -3.24
C MET A 48 2.53 -16.39 -1.84
N LYS A 49 3.34 -15.90 -0.89
CA LYS A 49 2.87 -15.60 0.46
C LYS A 49 1.73 -14.56 0.44
N LYS A 50 1.86 -13.49 -0.35
CA LYS A 50 0.82 -12.45 -0.48
C LYS A 50 -0.49 -13.02 -1.01
N VAL A 51 -0.42 -13.91 -2.01
CA VAL A 51 -1.61 -14.60 -2.53
C VAL A 51 -2.25 -15.47 -1.44
N CYS A 52 -1.47 -16.27 -0.72
CA CYS A 52 -1.98 -17.07 0.40
C CYS A 52 -2.64 -16.22 1.49
N ASP A 53 -2.00 -15.12 1.90
CA ASP A 53 -2.52 -14.24 2.93
C ASP A 53 -3.81 -13.56 2.48
N ALA A 54 -3.92 -13.17 1.20
CA ALA A 54 -5.17 -12.65 0.63
C ALA A 54 -6.32 -13.66 0.69
N TYR A 55 -6.07 -14.94 0.36
CA TYR A 55 -7.08 -16.00 0.50
C TYR A 55 -7.40 -16.29 1.97
N ARG A 56 -6.42 -16.26 2.87
CA ARG A 56 -6.66 -16.40 4.32
C ARG A 56 -7.57 -15.28 4.83
N THR A 57 -7.33 -14.03 4.43
CA THR A 57 -8.18 -12.89 4.77
C THR A 57 -9.59 -13.04 4.19
N LEU A 58 -9.74 -13.52 2.95
CA LEU A 58 -11.05 -13.80 2.37
C LEU A 58 -11.82 -14.82 3.21
N HIS A 59 -11.19 -15.96 3.54
CA HIS A 59 -11.81 -17.01 4.34
C HIS A 59 -12.16 -16.54 5.76
N ALA A 60 -11.29 -15.77 6.41
CA ALA A 60 -11.58 -15.17 7.71
C ALA A 60 -12.80 -14.23 7.65
N ASN A 61 -12.92 -13.39 6.63
CA ASN A 61 -14.07 -12.51 6.44
C ASN A 61 -15.37 -13.28 6.15
N LEU A 62 -15.30 -14.40 5.43
CA LEU A 62 -16.44 -15.29 5.21
C LEU A 62 -16.90 -15.96 6.52
N ALA A 63 -15.96 -16.39 7.36
CA ALA A 63 -16.24 -16.98 8.67
C ALA A 63 -16.83 -15.96 9.66
N ALA A 64 -16.31 -14.73 9.65
CA ALA A 64 -16.81 -13.62 10.48
C ALA A 64 -18.17 -13.06 10.00
N GLY A 65 -18.65 -13.46 8.81
CA GLY A 65 -19.92 -12.94 8.25
C GLY A 65 -19.82 -11.53 7.64
N ASN A 66 -18.62 -10.95 7.54
CA ASN A 66 -18.39 -9.59 7.00
C ASN A 66 -18.80 -9.42 5.52
N LEU A 67 -18.97 -10.54 4.80
CA LEU A 67 -19.40 -10.57 3.40
C LEU A 67 -20.89 -10.92 3.23
N GLY A 68 -21.64 -10.97 4.34
CA GLY A 68 -23.05 -11.31 4.36
C GLY A 68 -23.32 -12.80 4.61
N LYS A 69 -24.61 -13.11 4.77
CA LYS A 69 -25.11 -14.48 4.99
C LYS A 69 -24.75 -15.41 3.81
N PRO A 70 -24.66 -16.74 4.04
CA PRO A 70 -24.61 -17.73 2.97
C PRO A 70 -25.68 -17.46 1.90
N GLY A 71 -25.29 -17.50 0.62
CA GLY A 71 -26.18 -17.22 -0.51
C GLY A 71 -26.40 -15.73 -0.85
N SER A 72 -25.94 -14.78 -0.03
CA SER A 72 -26.03 -13.35 -0.37
C SER A 72 -25.22 -13.04 -1.64
N ALA A 73 -25.74 -12.13 -2.48
CA ALA A 73 -25.09 -11.76 -3.74
C ALA A 73 -23.63 -11.30 -3.54
N ARG A 74 -23.35 -10.59 -2.44
CA ARG A 74 -21.99 -10.14 -2.07
C ARG A 74 -21.05 -11.31 -1.79
N ARG A 75 -21.51 -12.32 -1.04
CA ARG A 75 -20.73 -13.52 -0.73
C ARG A 75 -20.50 -14.39 -1.96
N VAL A 76 -21.55 -14.66 -2.73
CA VAL A 76 -21.46 -15.42 -3.99
C VAL A 76 -20.46 -14.77 -4.94
N LYS A 77 -20.53 -13.43 -5.09
CA LYS A 77 -19.57 -12.68 -5.92
C LYS A 77 -18.13 -12.84 -5.43
N ALA A 78 -17.89 -12.76 -4.11
CA ALA A 78 -16.56 -12.90 -3.53
C ALA A 78 -15.98 -14.32 -3.67
N GLU A 79 -16.82 -15.36 -3.59
CA GLU A 79 -16.39 -16.76 -3.75
C GLU A 79 -16.28 -17.19 -5.22
N SER A 80 -16.97 -16.50 -6.16
CA SER A 80 -17.04 -16.90 -7.57
C SER A 80 -15.79 -16.58 -8.41
N LYS A 81 -14.91 -15.70 -7.94
CA LYS A 81 -13.78 -15.19 -8.73
C LYS A 81 -12.45 -15.34 -7.97
N PRO A 82 -11.37 -15.71 -8.67
CA PRO A 82 -10.04 -15.70 -8.06
C PRO A 82 -9.65 -14.28 -7.66
N ILE A 83 -8.88 -14.18 -6.57
CA ILE A 83 -8.31 -12.90 -6.15
C ILE A 83 -7.36 -12.40 -7.25
N SER A 84 -7.56 -11.15 -7.67
CA SER A 84 -6.70 -10.46 -8.63
C SER A 84 -6.05 -9.25 -7.96
N PHE A 85 -4.81 -8.98 -8.35
CA PHE A 85 -4.04 -7.84 -7.87
C PHE A 85 -4.00 -6.76 -8.95
N ARG A 86 -3.89 -5.50 -8.52
CA ARG A 86 -3.76 -4.38 -9.47
C ARG A 86 -2.44 -4.54 -10.25
N PRO A 87 -2.37 -4.13 -11.53
CA PRO A 87 -1.14 -4.21 -12.32
C PRO A 87 0.07 -3.47 -11.72
N GLY A 88 -0.16 -2.44 -10.90
CA GLY A 88 0.90 -1.72 -10.18
C GLY A 88 1.07 -2.15 -8.71
N ALA A 89 0.47 -3.28 -8.30
CA ALA A 89 0.61 -3.75 -6.93
C ALA A 89 2.02 -4.33 -6.74
N ALA A 90 2.86 -3.59 -6.02
CA ALA A 90 4.16 -4.07 -5.63
C ALA A 90 4.05 -5.05 -4.46
N GLN A 91 4.96 -6.02 -4.45
CA GLN A 91 5.24 -6.81 -3.27
C GLN A 91 5.90 -5.90 -2.21
N PRO A 92 5.49 -5.98 -0.93
CA PRO A 92 6.19 -5.31 0.16
C PRO A 92 7.67 -5.71 0.20
N TYR A 93 8.52 -4.72 0.46
CA TYR A 93 9.97 -4.87 0.55
C TYR A 93 10.44 -4.95 2.00
N ASP A 94 11.32 -5.89 2.30
CA ASP A 94 12.04 -5.98 3.57
C ASP A 94 13.57 -5.87 3.33
N ASP A 95 14.37 -6.00 4.39
CA ASP A 95 15.83 -5.81 4.34
C ASP A 95 16.57 -6.78 3.43
N ARG A 96 15.94 -7.88 3.00
CA ARG A 96 16.54 -8.84 2.08
C ARG A 96 16.44 -8.39 0.63
N CYS A 97 15.39 -7.63 0.30
CA CYS A 97 15.10 -7.17 -1.06
C CYS A 97 15.18 -5.64 -1.22
N LEU A 98 15.49 -4.92 -0.14
CA LEU A 98 15.64 -3.48 -0.11
C LEU A 98 16.72 -3.06 0.86
N SER A 99 17.53 -2.07 0.47
CA SER A 99 18.58 -1.51 1.33
C SER A 99 18.64 0.00 1.17
N TRP A 100 18.75 0.71 2.28
CA TRP A 100 18.89 2.15 2.33
C TRP A 100 20.36 2.56 2.49
N GLN A 101 20.77 3.57 1.74
CA GLN A 101 22.05 4.26 1.86
C GLN A 101 21.74 5.69 2.31
N HIS A 102 21.49 5.87 3.62
CA HIS A 102 21.00 7.14 4.17
C HIS A 102 21.95 8.32 3.93
N GLY A 103 23.26 8.09 4.04
CA GLY A 103 24.28 9.12 3.77
C GLY A 103 24.20 9.65 2.33
N ASP A 104 24.07 8.73 1.37
CA ASP A 104 24.04 9.06 -0.06
C ASP A 104 22.63 9.42 -0.57
N ARG A 105 21.60 9.31 0.29
CA ARG A 105 20.18 9.42 -0.08
C ARG A 105 19.79 8.54 -1.26
N THR A 106 20.30 7.32 -1.27
CA THR A 106 19.94 6.33 -2.28
C THR A 106 19.31 5.09 -1.66
N VAL A 107 18.48 4.41 -2.43
CA VAL A 107 17.89 3.11 -2.09
C VAL A 107 18.20 2.12 -3.19
N SER A 108 18.40 0.88 -2.82
CA SER A 108 18.51 -0.23 -3.76
C SER A 108 17.36 -1.20 -3.55
N ILE A 109 16.62 -1.54 -4.61
CA ILE A 109 15.46 -2.43 -4.58
C ILE A 109 15.63 -3.58 -5.57
N TRP A 110 15.17 -4.77 -5.20
CA TRP A 110 15.08 -5.89 -6.13
C TRP A 110 13.86 -5.78 -7.03
N THR A 111 14.07 -5.92 -8.34
CA THR A 111 13.00 -5.99 -9.32
C THR A 111 13.04 -7.31 -10.08
N VAL A 112 12.03 -7.55 -10.90
CA VAL A 112 12.00 -8.64 -11.90
C VAL A 112 13.17 -8.59 -12.88
N ALA A 113 13.75 -7.42 -13.12
CA ALA A 113 14.91 -7.24 -14.00
C ALA A 113 16.25 -7.25 -13.22
N GLY A 114 16.24 -7.67 -11.96
CA GLY A 114 17.40 -7.62 -11.07
C GLY A 114 17.38 -6.44 -10.09
N ARG A 115 18.47 -6.26 -9.36
CA ARG A 115 18.59 -5.24 -8.31
C ARG A 115 18.90 -3.87 -8.91
N LEU A 116 17.95 -2.95 -8.82
CA LEU A 116 18.17 -1.54 -9.11
C LEU A 116 18.88 -0.91 -7.92
N ARG A 117 19.97 -0.19 -8.17
CA ARG A 117 20.82 0.44 -7.15
C ARG A 117 20.91 1.94 -7.38
N GLY A 118 21.28 2.68 -6.35
CA GLY A 118 21.54 4.12 -6.47
C GLY A 118 20.30 4.94 -6.79
N ILE A 119 19.10 4.43 -6.48
CA ILE A 119 17.85 5.17 -6.75
C ILE A 119 17.77 6.29 -5.74
N ALA A 120 17.89 7.53 -6.20
CA ALA A 120 17.77 8.69 -5.34
C ALA A 120 16.38 8.75 -4.69
N PHE A 121 16.32 9.10 -3.41
CA PHE A 121 15.08 9.37 -2.71
C PHE A 121 15.15 10.70 -1.95
N THR A 122 13.99 11.28 -1.69
CA THR A 122 13.86 12.55 -0.97
C THR A 122 12.71 12.48 0.03
N GLY A 123 12.71 13.41 0.97
CA GLY A 123 11.70 13.54 2.02
C GLY A 123 12.00 14.75 2.89
N SER A 124 11.05 15.14 3.74
CA SER A 124 11.31 16.19 4.73
C SER A 124 12.41 15.76 5.70
N ALA A 125 13.18 16.71 6.26
CA ALA A 125 14.25 16.42 7.21
C ALA A 125 13.79 15.51 8.37
N ARG A 126 12.59 15.76 8.90
CA ARG A 126 11.96 14.94 9.94
C ARG A 126 11.70 13.50 9.47
N GLN A 127 11.14 13.32 8.27
CA GLN A 127 10.88 11.97 7.73
C GLN A 127 12.17 11.21 7.48
N LEU A 128 13.21 11.87 6.95
CA LEU A 128 14.51 11.25 6.73
C LEU A 128 15.16 10.81 8.04
N ALA A 129 15.07 11.63 9.09
CA ALA A 129 15.56 11.29 10.42
C ALA A 129 14.80 10.09 11.02
N LEU A 130 13.46 10.09 10.96
CA LEU A 130 12.64 8.97 11.42
C LEU A 130 12.94 7.67 10.65
N LEU A 131 13.10 7.77 9.34
CA LEU A 131 13.45 6.64 8.50
C LEU A 131 14.82 6.06 8.91
N ALA A 132 15.83 6.91 9.09
CA ALA A 132 17.18 6.46 9.44
C ALA A 132 17.25 5.84 10.85
N ALA A 133 16.48 6.38 11.81
CA ALA A 133 16.56 5.97 13.22
C ALA A 133 15.59 4.84 13.59
N HIS A 134 14.42 4.78 12.96
CA HIS A 134 13.28 4.00 13.47
C HIS A 134 12.64 3.09 12.43
N ARG A 135 13.16 3.00 11.20
CA ARG A 135 12.57 2.12 10.19
C ARG A 135 12.63 0.67 10.64
N LYS A 136 11.47 0.02 10.68
CA LYS A 136 11.32 -1.38 11.08
C LYS A 136 10.18 -2.04 10.30
N GLY A 137 10.47 -3.22 9.75
CA GLY A 137 9.48 -4.01 9.00
C GLY A 137 9.46 -3.69 7.52
N GLU A 138 8.28 -3.84 6.91
CA GLU A 138 8.13 -3.77 5.46
C GLU A 138 8.06 -2.32 4.94
N SER A 139 8.34 -2.15 3.65
CA SER A 139 8.22 -0.90 2.92
C SER A 139 7.46 -1.14 1.63
N ASP A 140 6.41 -0.35 1.40
CA ASP A 140 5.53 -0.51 0.24
C ASP A 140 5.92 0.47 -0.87
N LEU A 141 6.15 -0.06 -2.08
CA LEU A 141 6.36 0.76 -3.27
C LEU A 141 5.01 1.11 -3.87
N VAL A 142 4.71 2.41 -3.95
CA VAL A 142 3.42 2.95 -4.40
C VAL A 142 3.64 3.91 -5.57
N TRP A 143 2.84 3.75 -6.61
CA TRP A 143 2.73 4.74 -7.69
C TRP A 143 1.47 5.59 -7.48
N ARG A 144 1.64 6.90 -7.42
CA ARG A 144 0.54 7.84 -7.23
C ARG A 144 0.87 9.16 -7.93
N ASP A 145 -0.10 9.67 -8.70
CA ASP A 145 -0.03 11.01 -9.31
C ASP A 145 1.26 11.27 -10.12
N GLY A 146 1.74 10.26 -10.86
CA GLY A 146 2.96 10.37 -11.69
C GLY A 146 4.27 10.19 -10.93
N MET A 147 4.23 9.84 -9.63
CA MET A 147 5.40 9.71 -8.78
C MET A 147 5.47 8.35 -8.07
N TRP A 148 6.69 7.87 -7.86
CA TRP A 148 6.97 6.71 -7.02
C TRP A 148 7.21 7.13 -5.58
N PHE A 149 6.59 6.42 -4.65
CA PHE A 149 6.77 6.59 -3.22
C PHE A 149 7.17 5.27 -2.59
N LEU A 150 8.03 5.33 -1.58
CA LEU A 150 8.38 4.19 -0.76
C LEU A 150 7.88 4.45 0.66
N HIS A 151 6.75 3.84 1.01
CA HIS A 151 6.14 3.98 2.32
C HIS A 151 6.83 3.02 3.29
N ALA A 152 7.79 3.54 4.05
CA ALA A 152 8.49 2.76 5.05
C ALA A 152 7.75 2.76 6.39
N THR A 153 7.59 1.58 6.98
CA THR A 153 7.10 1.45 8.35
C THR A 153 8.21 1.86 9.32
N VAL A 154 7.88 2.74 10.28
CA VAL A 154 8.78 3.16 11.35
C VAL A 154 8.16 2.83 12.70
N ASP A 155 8.96 2.29 13.60
CA ASP A 155 8.59 1.96 14.98
C ASP A 155 9.23 3.01 15.90
N VAL A 156 8.43 4.03 16.24
CA VAL A 156 8.87 5.15 17.05
C VAL A 156 8.58 4.82 18.52
N PRO A 157 9.57 4.90 19.42
CA PRO A 157 9.38 4.56 20.81
C PRO A 157 8.33 5.46 21.46
N ASP A 158 7.53 4.87 22.33
CA ASP A 158 6.56 5.60 23.12
C ASP A 158 7.25 6.62 24.03
N ILE A 159 6.67 7.80 24.12
CA ILE A 159 7.11 8.83 25.06
C ILE A 159 6.58 8.42 26.44
N ALA A 160 7.45 8.38 27.44
CA ALA A 160 7.06 8.06 28.81
C ALA A 160 5.93 8.98 29.26
N ALA A 161 4.87 8.40 29.82
CA ALA A 161 3.74 9.16 30.34
C ALA A 161 4.21 10.05 31.49
N THR A 162 4.07 11.36 31.32
CA THR A 162 4.30 12.35 32.38
C THR A 162 2.99 12.69 33.08
N ALA A 163 3.05 13.02 34.37
CA ALA A 163 1.88 13.57 35.06
C ALA A 163 1.41 14.85 34.33
N PRO A 164 0.17 14.92 33.85
CA PRO A 164 -0.31 16.09 33.13
C PRO A 164 -0.38 17.28 34.08
N HIS A 165 0.09 18.45 33.65
CA HIS A 165 -0.05 19.70 34.41
C HIS A 165 -1.51 20.22 34.42
N GLY A 166 -2.38 19.63 33.60
CA GLY A 166 -3.80 19.95 33.51
C GLY A 166 -4.46 19.23 32.34
N PHE A 167 -5.77 19.42 32.19
CA PHE A 167 -6.56 18.83 31.12
C PHE A 167 -7.17 19.91 30.23
N ARG A 168 -7.06 19.73 28.91
CA ARG A 168 -7.79 20.53 27.92
C ARG A 168 -8.97 19.71 27.43
N GLY A 169 -10.18 20.11 27.82
CA GLY A 169 -11.39 19.58 27.20
C GLY A 169 -11.50 20.11 25.77
N VAL A 170 -11.79 19.21 24.82
CA VAL A 170 -12.05 19.53 23.41
C VAL A 170 -13.37 18.89 23.01
N ASP A 171 -14.34 19.71 22.65
CA ASP A 171 -15.62 19.27 22.07
C ASP A 171 -15.56 19.42 20.54
N LEU A 172 -15.92 18.36 19.81
CA LEU A 172 -15.86 18.32 18.35
C LEU A 172 -17.29 18.36 17.79
N GLY A 173 -17.58 19.35 16.94
CA GLY A 173 -18.92 19.57 16.39
C GLY A 173 -18.94 19.75 14.88
N ILE A 174 -20.16 19.80 14.32
CA ILE A 174 -20.39 20.06 12.90
C ILE A 174 -20.22 21.55 12.57
N ALA A 175 -20.71 22.44 13.45
CA ALA A 175 -20.61 23.89 13.27
C ALA A 175 -19.20 24.40 13.62
N ASP A 176 -18.69 23.98 14.77
CA ASP A 176 -17.33 24.25 15.24
C ASP A 176 -16.54 22.94 15.23
N ILE A 177 -15.45 22.90 14.45
CA ILE A 177 -14.61 21.70 14.30
C ILE A 177 -14.03 21.30 15.65
N ALA A 178 -13.63 22.28 16.45
CA ALA A 178 -13.21 22.08 17.82
C ALA A 178 -13.56 23.30 18.68
N THR A 179 -14.11 23.05 19.87
CA THR A 179 -14.28 24.04 20.93
C THR A 179 -13.51 23.56 22.15
N THR A 180 -12.60 24.39 22.65
CA THR A 180 -11.81 24.06 23.85
C THR A 180 -12.50 24.62 25.10
N SER A 181 -12.23 24.02 26.27
CA SER A 181 -12.85 24.46 27.53
C SER A 181 -12.42 25.86 28.04
N ASP A 182 -11.57 26.59 27.31
CA ASP A 182 -11.24 28.02 27.50
C ASP A 182 -12.05 28.90 26.53
N ALA A 183 -13.08 28.32 25.93
CA ALA A 183 -13.95 28.93 24.95
C ALA A 183 -13.28 29.31 23.62
N ALA A 184 -12.06 28.85 23.32
CA ALA A 184 -11.53 29.00 21.97
C ALA A 184 -12.32 28.13 20.98
N ARG A 185 -12.81 28.75 19.90
CA ARG A 185 -13.61 28.09 18.87
C ARG A 185 -12.85 28.05 17.56
N TYR A 186 -12.67 26.84 17.04
CA TYR A 186 -12.08 26.58 15.74
C TYR A 186 -13.21 26.18 14.79
N SER A 187 -13.73 27.15 14.04
CA SER A 187 -14.81 26.89 13.08
C SER A 187 -14.26 26.48 11.71
N GLY A 188 -15.02 25.63 11.02
CA GLY A 188 -14.73 25.22 9.65
C GLY A 188 -15.09 26.26 8.59
N LYS A 189 -15.55 27.48 8.95
CA LYS A 189 -16.02 28.48 7.98
C LYS A 189 -15.01 28.75 6.87
N ARG A 190 -13.72 28.87 7.21
CA ARG A 190 -12.63 29.10 6.25
C ARG A 190 -12.33 27.86 5.39
N LEU A 191 -12.53 26.64 5.90
CA LEU A 191 -12.38 25.39 5.16
C LEU A 191 -13.58 25.11 4.23
N ASN A 192 -14.80 25.41 4.68
CA ASN A 192 -16.03 25.26 3.90
C ASN A 192 -16.15 26.30 2.78
N ALA A 193 -15.62 27.52 2.96
CA ALA A 193 -15.54 28.52 1.90
C ALA A 193 -14.62 28.10 0.74
N VAL A 194 -13.62 27.25 1.01
CA VAL A 194 -12.61 26.80 0.02
C VAL A 194 -12.96 25.43 -0.57
N ARG A 195 -13.94 24.71 -0.02
CA ARG A 195 -14.40 23.40 -0.55
C ARG A 195 -14.92 23.45 -1.99
N PRO A 196 -15.69 24.46 -2.45
CA PRO A 196 -16.06 24.59 -3.86
C PRO A 196 -14.82 24.78 -4.75
N ALA A 197 -13.85 25.57 -4.30
CA ALA A 197 -12.62 25.87 -5.03
C ALA A 197 -11.65 24.67 -5.10
N ILE A 198 -11.56 23.84 -4.05
CA ILE A 198 -10.73 22.63 -4.05
C ILE A 198 -11.31 21.55 -4.97
N VAL A 199 -12.63 21.36 -5.00
CA VAL A 199 -13.28 20.43 -5.94
C VAL A 199 -13.09 20.91 -7.39
N SER A 200 -13.18 22.23 -7.63
CA SER A 200 -12.93 22.83 -8.94
C SER A 200 -11.45 22.76 -9.37
N CYS A 201 -10.49 23.04 -8.48
CA CYS A 201 -9.07 22.91 -8.77
C CYS A 201 -8.64 21.45 -8.98
N ALA A 202 -9.23 20.47 -8.26
CA ALA A 202 -8.98 19.05 -8.51
C ALA A 202 -9.51 18.58 -9.88
N ALA A 203 -10.54 19.24 -10.42
CA ALA A 203 -11.00 19.03 -11.78
C ALA A 203 -10.09 19.72 -12.82
N ALA A 204 -9.59 20.92 -12.52
CA ALA A 204 -8.71 21.70 -13.39
C ALA A 204 -7.25 21.21 -13.45
N CYS A 205 -6.74 20.60 -12.37
CA CYS A 205 -5.39 20.03 -12.28
C CYS A 205 -5.32 18.56 -12.75
N ARG A 206 -6.29 18.07 -13.54
CA ARG A 206 -6.06 16.83 -14.30
C ARG A 206 -5.04 17.14 -15.38
N PRO A 207 -3.90 16.44 -15.45
CA PRO A 207 -3.01 16.59 -16.59
C PRO A 207 -3.79 16.25 -17.86
N SER A 208 -3.80 17.17 -18.83
CA SER A 208 -4.18 16.87 -20.21
C SER A 208 -3.36 15.67 -20.66
N GLY A 209 -4.03 14.61 -21.14
CA GLY A 209 -3.36 13.42 -21.63
C GLY A 209 -2.35 13.77 -22.74
N PRO A 210 -1.30 12.97 -22.95
CA PRO A 210 -0.33 13.26 -23.99
C PRO A 210 -1.02 13.26 -25.35
N ASP A 211 -0.92 14.40 -26.04
CA ASP A 211 -1.19 14.52 -27.46
C ASP A 211 -0.41 13.43 -28.21
N ARG A 212 -1.11 12.60 -28.97
CA ARG A 212 -0.46 11.77 -29.98
C ARG A 212 -0.07 12.68 -31.14
N PRO A 213 1.19 12.74 -31.58
CA PRO A 213 1.49 13.26 -32.89
C PRO A 213 0.98 12.27 -33.94
N SER A 214 0.10 12.77 -34.80
CA SER A 214 -0.30 12.23 -36.09
C SER A 214 0.81 12.45 -37.13
N GLY A 215 1.17 11.40 -37.87
CA GLY A 215 2.01 11.44 -39.10
C GLY A 215 3.52 11.51 -38.83
N CYS A 216 4.40 10.76 -39.51
CA CYS A 216 4.33 10.01 -40.77
C CYS A 216 4.96 8.62 -40.62
#